data_AF-A0A2V7TSE0-F1
#
_entry.id   AF-A0A2V7TSE0-F1
#
_cell.length_a   1.000
_cell.length_b   1.000
_cell.length_c   1.000
_cell.angle_alpha   90.00
_cell.angle_beta   90.00
_cell.angle_gamma   90.00
#
_symmetry.space_group_name_H-M   'P 1'
#
loop_
_entity.id
_entity.type
_entity.pdbx_description
1 polymer ?
#
loop_
_entity_poly.entity_id
_entity_poly.type
_entity_poly.pdbx_seq_one_letter_code
_entity_poly.pdbx_strand_id
1 'polypeptide(L)'
;MFGELVVFLILALTVGLARITRRPGPPRDLMFERVPDTALSDEQAAFFRRRDEQLETLHYRPVFNIRAANLPGANLSRFYTNPTDPAMILTSLLRVQAAGSPGQNADYVEIITRYQDGTELSTSNVGIGSPLARVPWKTVQRFPGLDAVKLKDRHDGAAGKSAKELRWIPEAEILDQWQETHRRWCEHQEREGRFRFDAASGRYLMTQSTGLRGIANFVNPFSGPIFWPRALLAALVGAVLPTIGLLALAKPNLPPPPIPIPLARIGLFAICGGAAGLAFPQRHYAWALLLALVPATLLPLRSQAFAVAWVLIVAHWGARWQNARRRLL
;
A
#
# COMPACT_ATOMS: atom_id res chain seq x y z
N MET A 1 1.51 -29.78 6.53
CA MET A 1 0.98 -28.42 6.29
C MET A 1 1.04 -27.50 7.51
N PHE A 2 0.62 -27.90 8.72
CA PHE A 2 0.81 -27.08 9.93
C PHE A 2 2.26 -26.61 10.12
N GLY A 3 3.25 -27.47 9.82
CA GLY A 3 4.67 -27.14 9.92
C GLY A 3 5.13 -25.95 9.06
N GLU A 4 4.61 -25.78 7.85
CA GLU A 4 5.07 -24.70 6.94
C GLU A 4 4.49 -23.34 7.32
N LEU A 5 3.21 -23.31 7.70
CA LEU A 5 2.58 -22.11 8.26
C LEU A 5 3.29 -21.70 9.56
N VAL A 6 3.60 -22.67 10.42
CA VAL A 6 4.35 -22.45 11.66
C VAL A 6 5.76 -21.92 11.37
N VAL A 7 6.50 -22.51 10.43
CA VAL A 7 7.82 -22.01 10.04
C VAL A 7 7.74 -20.59 9.47
N PHE A 8 6.76 -20.30 8.61
CA PHE A 8 6.55 -18.95 8.08
C PHE A 8 6.23 -17.94 9.19
N LEU A 9 5.34 -18.29 10.13
CA LEU A 9 5.01 -17.44 11.27
C LEU A 9 6.22 -17.24 12.18
N ILE A 10 7.01 -18.30 12.43
CA ILE A 10 8.26 -18.21 13.19
C ILE A 10 9.23 -17.25 12.49
N LEU A 11 9.45 -17.37 11.18
CA LEU A 11 10.32 -16.45 10.44
C LEU A 11 9.80 -15.01 10.42
N ALA A 12 8.49 -14.82 10.26
CA ALA A 12 7.86 -13.51 10.32
C ALA A 12 8.03 -12.86 11.70
N LEU A 13 7.92 -13.63 12.79
CA LEU A 13 8.07 -13.16 14.15
C LEU A 13 9.54 -12.97 14.55
N THR A 14 10.44 -13.88 14.18
CA THR A 14 11.85 -13.82 14.59
C THR A 14 12.67 -12.86 13.74
N VAL A 15 12.53 -12.93 12.42
CA VAL A 15 13.29 -12.09 11.48
C VAL A 15 12.51 -10.83 11.15
N GLY A 16 11.21 -10.96 10.85
CA GLY A 16 10.38 -9.83 10.43
C GLY A 16 10.21 -8.79 11.52
N LEU A 17 9.88 -9.20 12.75
CA LEU A 17 9.70 -8.28 13.88
C LEU A 17 10.99 -7.51 14.18
N ALA A 18 12.11 -8.23 14.33
CA ALA A 18 13.42 -7.63 14.60
C ALA A 18 13.82 -6.63 13.51
N ARG A 19 13.53 -6.95 12.24
CA ARG A 19 13.80 -6.05 11.12
C ARG A 19 12.90 -4.82 11.14
N ILE A 20 11.62 -4.94 11.52
CA ILE A 20 10.70 -3.81 11.60
C ILE A 20 11.08 -2.87 12.74
N THR A 21 11.39 -3.40 13.93
CA THR A 21 11.73 -2.59 15.10
C THR A 21 13.09 -1.90 15.00
N ARG A 22 14.01 -2.45 14.19
CA ARG A 22 15.33 -1.84 13.92
C ARG A 22 15.31 -0.82 12.79
N ARG A 23 14.20 -0.66 12.06
CA ARG A 23 14.12 0.38 11.03
C ARG A 23 14.05 1.75 11.69
N PRO A 24 14.81 2.74 11.19
CA PRO A 24 14.66 4.11 11.67
C PRO A 24 13.25 4.58 11.35
N GLY A 25 12.55 5.08 12.37
CA GLY A 25 11.24 5.70 12.18
C GLY A 25 11.35 7.16 11.78
N PRO A 26 10.21 7.88 11.80
CA PRO A 26 10.17 9.29 11.45
C PRO A 26 10.98 10.14 12.44
N PRO A 27 11.60 11.24 11.99
CA PRO A 27 12.16 12.24 12.89
C PRO A 27 11.02 12.95 13.65
N ARG A 28 11.35 13.56 14.80
CA ARG A 28 10.37 14.36 15.55
C ARG A 28 9.90 15.57 14.75
N ASP A 29 10.86 16.25 14.16
CA ASP A 29 10.66 17.45 13.37
C ASP A 29 11.08 17.18 11.93
N LEU A 30 10.29 17.61 10.94
CA LEU A 30 10.70 17.54 9.54
C LEU A 30 11.57 18.75 9.20
N MET A 31 12.66 18.51 8.47
CA MET A 31 13.51 19.57 7.94
C MET A 31 13.11 19.81 6.48
N PHE A 32 12.20 20.75 6.26
CA PHE A 32 11.74 21.08 4.92
C PHE A 32 12.74 21.96 4.17
N GLU A 33 13.04 21.57 2.94
CA GLU A 33 13.81 22.34 1.98
C GLU A 33 12.94 22.63 0.77
N ARG A 34 12.84 23.89 0.37
CA ARG A 34 12.19 24.25 -0.90
C ARG A 34 13.11 23.87 -2.06
N VAL A 35 12.54 23.20 -3.06
CA VAL A 35 13.28 22.80 -4.25
C VAL A 35 12.78 23.63 -5.43
N PRO A 36 13.62 24.46 -6.07
CA PRO A 36 13.20 25.22 -7.24
C PRO A 36 12.98 24.29 -8.43
N ASP A 37 12.10 24.69 -9.36
CA ASP A 37 11.79 23.91 -10.57
C ASP A 37 13.02 23.65 -11.44
N THR A 38 14.00 24.57 -11.42
CA THR A 38 15.28 24.46 -12.13
C THR A 38 16.19 23.38 -11.56
N ALA A 39 15.94 22.89 -10.34
CA ALA A 39 16.70 21.82 -9.70
C ALA A 39 16.06 20.43 -9.90
N LEU A 40 14.94 20.35 -10.61
CA LEU A 40 14.26 19.10 -10.94
C LEU A 40 14.99 18.39 -12.08
N SER A 41 15.08 17.06 -12.01
CA SER A 41 15.46 16.28 -13.20
C SER A 41 14.34 16.29 -14.24
N ASP A 42 14.66 15.99 -15.50
CA ASP A 42 13.67 15.94 -16.59
C ASP A 42 12.49 15.01 -16.28
N GLU A 43 12.77 13.85 -15.67
CA GLU A 43 11.72 12.90 -15.25
C GLU A 43 10.81 13.48 -14.16
N GLN A 44 11.38 14.21 -13.18
CA GLN A 44 10.62 14.83 -12.10
C GLN A 44 9.78 16.00 -12.63
N ALA A 45 10.37 16.83 -13.50
CA ALA A 45 9.69 17.94 -14.14
C ALA A 45 8.55 17.44 -15.04
N ALA A 46 8.76 16.40 -15.83
CA ALA A 46 7.72 15.79 -16.65
C ALA A 46 6.59 15.18 -15.82
N PHE A 47 6.91 14.57 -14.67
CA PHE A 47 5.91 14.07 -13.74
C PHE A 47 5.02 15.19 -13.20
N PHE A 48 5.62 16.27 -12.66
CA PHE A 48 4.83 17.37 -12.11
C PHE A 48 4.06 18.12 -13.19
N ARG A 49 4.62 18.29 -14.40
CA ARG A 49 3.91 18.94 -15.50
C ARG A 49 2.60 18.24 -15.86
N ARG A 50 2.62 16.91 -15.97
CA ARG A 50 1.39 16.12 -16.19
C ARG A 50 0.37 16.31 -15.06
N ARG A 51 0.85 16.48 -13.83
CA ARG A 51 -0.01 16.73 -12.67
C ARG A 51 -0.54 18.16 -12.64
N ASP A 52 0.27 19.14 -13.02
CA ASP A 52 -0.13 20.54 -13.16
C ASP A 52 -1.26 20.65 -14.19
N GLU A 53 -1.08 20.09 -15.39
CA GLU A 53 -2.10 20.04 -16.45
C GLU A 53 -3.40 19.39 -15.97
N GLN A 54 -3.28 18.28 -15.22
CA GLN A 54 -4.43 17.59 -14.67
C GLN A 54 -5.19 18.43 -13.63
N LEU A 55 -4.48 19.09 -12.71
CA LEU A 55 -5.08 19.86 -11.61
C LEU A 55 -5.55 21.25 -12.04
N GLU A 56 -4.98 21.80 -13.12
CA GLU A 56 -5.42 23.07 -13.71
C GLU A 56 -6.89 23.00 -14.16
N THR A 57 -7.36 21.82 -14.60
CA THR A 57 -8.79 21.59 -14.92
C THR A 57 -9.73 21.81 -13.74
N LEU A 58 -9.20 21.77 -12.51
CA LEU A 58 -9.91 22.04 -11.25
C LEU A 58 -9.52 23.41 -10.65
N HIS A 59 -8.85 24.25 -11.43
CA HIS A 59 -8.32 25.56 -11.02
C HIS A 59 -7.31 25.53 -9.87
N TYR A 60 -6.68 24.37 -9.65
CA TYR A 60 -5.56 24.23 -8.72
C TYR A 60 -4.24 24.64 -9.38
N ARG A 61 -3.43 25.40 -8.64
CA ARG A 61 -2.12 25.90 -9.11
C ARG A 61 -0.99 25.40 -8.22
N PRO A 62 0.19 25.11 -8.78
CA PRO A 62 1.35 24.70 -7.99
C PRO A 62 1.85 25.88 -7.14
N VAL A 63 2.21 25.60 -5.89
CA VAL A 63 2.72 26.63 -4.95
C VAL A 63 4.25 26.54 -4.87
N PHE A 64 4.77 25.41 -4.39
CA PHE A 64 6.21 25.15 -4.31
C PHE A 64 6.48 23.63 -4.22
N ASN A 65 7.72 23.22 -4.55
CA ASN A 65 8.21 21.89 -4.25
C ASN A 65 8.94 21.88 -2.90
N ILE A 66 8.84 20.75 -2.21
CA ILE A 66 9.59 20.47 -1.00
C ILE A 66 10.27 19.10 -1.00
N ARG A 67 11.34 19.04 -0.23
CA ARG A 67 11.99 17.82 0.23
C ARG A 67 12.07 17.86 1.76
N ALA A 68 11.92 16.72 2.42
CA ALA A 68 12.25 16.62 3.84
C ALA A 68 13.64 16.00 3.98
N ALA A 69 14.64 16.84 4.27
CA ALA A 69 16.08 16.49 4.23
C ALA A 69 16.47 15.37 5.20
N ASN A 70 15.76 15.27 6.33
CA ASN A 70 16.02 14.29 7.38
C ASN A 70 15.14 13.03 7.27
N LEU A 71 14.39 12.88 6.17
CA LEU A 71 13.69 11.65 5.83
C LEU A 71 14.48 10.86 4.77
N PRO A 72 14.59 9.53 4.91
CA PRO A 72 15.36 8.71 3.97
C PRO A 72 14.64 8.58 2.62
N GLY A 73 15.43 8.48 1.54
CA GLY A 73 14.95 8.30 0.17
C GLY A 73 14.62 9.61 -0.55
N ALA A 74 14.27 9.52 -1.83
CA ALA A 74 13.79 10.67 -2.58
C ALA A 74 12.30 10.90 -2.26
N ASN A 75 12.00 11.99 -1.53
CA ASN A 75 10.68 12.35 -1.01
C ASN A 75 10.20 13.72 -1.52
N LEU A 76 10.42 13.94 -2.81
CA LEU A 76 10.06 15.19 -3.48
C LEU A 76 8.54 15.32 -3.57
N SER A 77 7.99 16.42 -3.09
CA SER A 77 6.55 16.69 -3.11
C SER A 77 6.26 18.10 -3.58
N ARG A 78 5.06 18.33 -4.11
CA ARG A 78 4.56 19.63 -4.56
C ARG A 78 3.16 19.87 -4.01
N PHE A 79 2.97 21.07 -3.46
CA PHE A 79 1.66 21.53 -3.00
C PHE A 79 0.92 22.27 -4.11
N TYR A 80 -0.40 22.13 -4.10
CA TYR A 80 -1.31 22.87 -4.96
C TYR A 80 -2.45 23.47 -4.13
N THR A 81 -2.83 24.69 -4.46
CA THR A 81 -3.90 25.44 -3.82
C THR A 81 -4.87 25.97 -4.89
N ASN A 82 -6.07 26.34 -4.46
CA ASN A 82 -7.06 27.02 -5.28
C ASN A 82 -7.64 28.19 -4.46
N PRO A 83 -7.68 29.43 -4.98
CA PRO A 83 -8.19 30.59 -4.25
C PRO A 83 -9.68 30.53 -3.90
N THR A 84 -10.46 29.62 -4.49
CA THR A 84 -11.89 29.44 -4.21
C THR A 84 -12.20 28.12 -3.50
N ASP A 85 -11.18 27.32 -3.18
CA ASP A 85 -11.33 26.04 -2.50
C ASP A 85 -10.34 25.89 -1.34
N PRO A 86 -10.80 25.71 -0.08
CA PRO A 86 -9.92 25.56 1.08
C PRO A 86 -9.18 24.22 1.11
N ALA A 87 -9.53 23.24 0.28
CA ALA A 87 -8.81 21.99 0.19
C ALA A 87 -7.44 22.20 -0.46
N MET A 88 -6.40 21.61 0.10
CA MET A 88 -5.05 21.58 -0.48
C MET A 88 -4.77 20.22 -1.10
N ILE A 89 -3.96 20.18 -2.16
CA ILE A 89 -3.52 18.94 -2.79
C ILE A 89 -2.01 18.81 -2.64
N LEU A 90 -1.56 17.70 -2.07
CA LEU A 90 -0.16 17.29 -2.04
C LEU A 90 0.03 16.16 -3.04
N THR A 91 0.95 16.36 -3.98
CA THR A 91 1.48 15.27 -4.80
C THR A 91 2.90 14.95 -4.37
N SER A 92 3.20 13.67 -4.12
CA SER A 92 4.56 13.21 -3.80
C SER A 92 5.06 12.21 -4.83
N LEU A 93 6.29 12.43 -5.27
CA LEU A 93 7.09 11.50 -6.05
C LEU A 93 7.95 10.71 -5.07
N LEU A 94 7.42 9.59 -4.58
CA LEU A 94 8.12 8.74 -3.61
C LEU A 94 8.90 7.67 -4.34
N ARG A 95 10.24 7.68 -4.27
CA ARG A 95 11.04 6.60 -4.84
C ARG A 95 11.06 5.41 -3.90
N VAL A 96 10.19 4.43 -4.14
CA VAL A 96 10.15 3.18 -3.37
C VAL A 96 11.28 2.28 -3.86
N GLN A 97 12.38 2.24 -3.11
CA GLN A 97 13.41 1.21 -3.28
C GLN A 97 12.92 -0.09 -2.63
N ALA A 98 12.53 -1.06 -3.45
CA ALA A 98 12.46 -2.46 -3.02
C ALA A 98 13.85 -3.09 -3.19
N ALA A 99 14.29 -3.90 -2.24
CA ALA A 99 15.57 -4.61 -2.33
C ALA A 99 15.66 -5.37 -3.68
N GLY A 100 16.66 -5.04 -4.49
CA GLY A 100 16.89 -5.64 -5.81
C GLY A 100 16.06 -5.07 -6.98
N SER A 101 15.45 -3.89 -6.84
CA SER A 101 14.78 -3.18 -7.95
C SER A 101 15.29 -1.73 -7.99
N PRO A 102 15.54 -1.14 -9.19
CA PRO A 102 15.74 0.30 -9.31
C PRO A 102 14.51 0.98 -8.69
N GLY A 103 14.75 1.92 -7.77
CA GLY A 103 13.67 2.57 -7.01
C GLY A 103 12.72 3.31 -7.93
N GLN A 104 11.42 3.07 -7.77
CA GLN A 104 10.40 3.64 -8.67
C GLN A 104 9.49 4.62 -7.97
N ASN A 105 9.04 5.60 -8.73
CA ASN A 105 8.19 6.70 -8.28
C ASN A 105 6.77 6.16 -8.07
N ALA A 106 6.32 6.08 -6.82
CA ALA A 106 4.90 5.93 -6.53
C ALA A 106 4.26 7.32 -6.61
N ASP A 107 3.29 7.48 -7.51
CA ASP A 107 2.45 8.67 -7.61
C ASP A 107 1.50 8.71 -6.41
N TYR A 108 1.87 9.52 -5.43
CA TYR A 108 1.06 9.75 -4.23
C TYR A 108 0.28 11.04 -4.39
N VAL A 109 -1.03 10.98 -4.18
CA VAL A 109 -1.88 12.16 -4.06
C VAL A 109 -2.62 12.11 -2.73
N GLU A 110 -2.55 13.19 -1.98
CA GLU A 110 -3.34 13.46 -0.79
C GLU A 110 -4.08 14.78 -0.96
N ILE A 111 -5.38 14.77 -0.70
CA ILE A 111 -6.22 15.96 -0.69
C ILE A 111 -6.66 16.18 0.75
N ILE A 112 -6.45 17.39 1.27
CA ILE A 112 -6.63 17.70 2.68
C ILE A 112 -7.52 18.93 2.82
N THR A 113 -8.60 18.76 3.57
CA THR A 113 -9.44 19.86 4.06
C THR A 113 -9.31 19.93 5.57
N ARG A 114 -9.11 21.13 6.11
CA ARG A 114 -9.14 21.40 7.54
C ARG A 114 -10.40 22.15 7.92
N TYR A 115 -10.84 21.94 9.15
CA TYR A 115 -12.03 22.55 9.71
C TYR A 115 -11.65 23.48 10.87
N GLN A 116 -12.53 24.44 11.18
CA GLN A 116 -12.32 25.40 12.28
C GLN A 116 -12.23 24.70 13.65
N ASP A 117 -12.88 23.54 13.81
CA ASP A 117 -12.85 22.70 15.02
C ASP A 117 -11.49 21.98 15.25
N GLY A 118 -10.52 22.19 14.35
CA GLY A 118 -9.19 21.57 14.42
C GLY A 118 -9.13 20.12 13.92
N THR A 119 -10.23 19.60 13.36
CA THR A 119 -10.24 18.31 12.66
C THR A 119 -9.85 18.46 11.19
N GLU A 120 -9.47 17.35 10.57
CA GLU A 120 -9.07 17.29 9.16
C GLU A 120 -9.67 16.08 8.44
N LEU A 121 -10.04 16.28 7.18
CA LEU A 121 -10.38 15.24 6.23
C LEU A 121 -9.21 15.08 5.26
N SER A 122 -8.76 13.85 5.07
CA SER A 122 -7.74 13.48 4.10
C SER A 122 -8.25 12.39 3.18
N THR A 123 -8.07 12.57 1.87
CA THR A 123 -8.40 11.58 0.85
C THR A 123 -7.14 11.26 0.06
N SER A 124 -6.79 9.98 -0.09
CA SER A 124 -5.55 9.58 -0.78
C SER A 124 -5.72 8.43 -1.77
N ASN A 125 -4.87 8.39 -2.79
CA ASN A 125 -4.86 7.33 -3.81
C ASN A 125 -4.09 6.06 -3.38
N VAL A 126 -3.69 5.95 -2.11
CA VAL A 126 -2.88 4.85 -1.58
C VAL A 126 -3.73 3.74 -0.98
N GLY A 127 -3.44 2.50 -1.37
CA GLY A 127 -4.10 1.29 -0.85
C GLY A 127 -3.44 0.62 0.35
N ILE A 128 -2.43 1.25 0.94
CA ILE A 128 -1.70 0.67 2.07
C ILE A 128 -2.41 1.06 3.38
N GLY A 129 -2.91 0.04 4.09
CA GLY A 129 -3.35 0.18 5.48
C GLY A 129 -2.15 0.43 6.40
N SER A 130 -2.30 1.31 7.38
CA SER A 130 -1.24 1.63 8.35
C SER A 130 -1.33 0.72 9.58
N PRO A 131 -0.21 0.17 10.09
CA PRO A 131 -0.18 -0.53 11.38
C PRO A 131 -0.25 0.43 12.59
N LEU A 132 -0.26 1.73 12.33
CA LEU A 132 -0.26 2.80 13.32
C LEU A 132 -1.67 3.13 13.81
N ALA A 133 -1.74 3.77 14.97
CA ALA A 133 -3.01 4.17 15.56
C ALA A 133 -3.69 5.25 14.71
N ARG A 134 -5.01 5.19 14.62
CA ARG A 134 -5.81 6.26 14.01
C ARG A 134 -5.81 7.44 14.97
N VAL A 135 -5.51 8.64 14.48
CA VAL A 135 -5.62 9.86 15.29
C VAL A 135 -7.08 10.32 15.34
N PRO A 136 -7.57 10.83 16.48
CA PRO A 136 -8.99 11.19 16.62
C PRO A 136 -9.39 12.45 15.84
N TRP A 137 -8.44 13.30 15.45
CA TRP A 137 -8.69 14.53 14.71
C TRP A 137 -8.59 14.39 13.18
N LYS A 138 -8.22 13.22 12.64
CA LYS A 138 -8.06 13.01 11.18
C LYS A 138 -8.95 11.89 10.70
N THR A 139 -9.83 12.21 9.75
CA THR A 139 -10.55 11.21 8.96
C THR A 139 -9.78 10.93 7.69
N VAL A 140 -9.40 9.67 7.44
CA VAL A 140 -8.65 9.28 6.23
C VAL A 140 -9.50 8.36 5.35
N GLN A 141 -9.74 8.79 4.12
CA GLN A 141 -10.34 7.99 3.05
C GLN A 141 -9.28 7.57 2.03
N ARG A 142 -9.37 6.32 1.57
CA ARG A 142 -8.39 5.73 0.66
C ARG A 142 -9.09 5.16 -0.55
N PHE A 143 -8.70 5.62 -1.74
CA PHE A 143 -9.24 5.18 -3.02
C PHE A 143 -8.11 4.73 -3.94
N PRO A 144 -7.67 3.47 -3.82
CA PRO A 144 -6.44 3.01 -4.48
C PRO A 144 -6.53 3.10 -6.00
N GLY A 145 -5.58 3.80 -6.62
CA GLY A 145 -5.48 3.92 -8.07
C GLY A 145 -6.47 4.88 -8.73
N LEU A 146 -7.17 5.72 -7.96
CA LEU A 146 -7.83 6.88 -8.55
C LEU A 146 -6.80 7.95 -8.93
N ASP A 147 -7.08 8.62 -10.04
CA ASP A 147 -6.38 9.83 -10.45
C ASP A 147 -6.77 11.03 -9.57
N ALA A 148 -6.02 12.13 -9.65
CA ALA A 148 -6.20 13.29 -8.77
C ALA A 148 -7.58 13.94 -8.90
N VAL A 149 -8.16 13.98 -10.11
CA VAL A 149 -9.46 14.62 -10.38
C VAL A 149 -10.58 13.81 -9.74
N LYS A 150 -10.63 12.51 -10.01
CA LYS A 150 -11.63 11.62 -9.38
C LYS A 150 -11.45 11.55 -7.87
N LEU A 151 -10.22 11.68 -7.38
CA LEU A 151 -9.94 11.74 -5.95
C LEU A 151 -10.53 13.00 -5.32
N LYS A 152 -10.45 14.14 -6.02
CA LYS A 152 -11.05 15.42 -5.59
C LYS A 152 -12.57 15.33 -5.53
N ASP A 153 -13.22 14.76 -6.55
CA ASP A 153 -14.68 14.55 -6.53
C ASP A 153 -15.12 13.73 -5.29
N ARG A 154 -14.36 12.69 -4.95
CA ARG A 154 -14.61 11.88 -3.75
C ARG A 154 -14.39 12.67 -2.47
N HIS A 155 -13.34 13.50 -2.44
CA HIS A 155 -13.03 14.35 -1.31
C HIS A 155 -14.15 15.38 -1.08
N ASP A 156 -14.62 16.05 -2.12
CA ASP A 156 -15.65 17.08 -2.02
C ASP A 156 -17.00 16.50 -1.61
N GLY A 157 -17.36 15.35 -2.17
CA GLY A 157 -18.54 14.62 -1.75
C GLY A 157 -18.50 14.18 -0.28
N ALA A 158 -17.31 14.00 0.30
CA ALA A 158 -17.15 13.72 1.73
C ALA A 158 -17.11 15.00 2.58
N ALA A 159 -16.40 16.04 2.12
CA ALA A 159 -16.30 17.32 2.80
C ALA A 159 -17.67 18.00 2.93
N GLY A 160 -18.46 18.01 1.85
CA GLY A 160 -19.81 18.58 1.82
C GLY A 160 -20.82 17.89 2.75
N LYS A 161 -20.54 16.66 3.19
CA LYS A 161 -21.39 15.94 4.17
C LYS A 161 -21.05 16.25 5.62
N SER A 162 -19.88 16.84 5.89
CA SER A 162 -19.41 17.02 7.27
C SER A 162 -20.19 18.08 8.04
N ALA A 163 -20.88 19.01 7.36
CA ALA A 163 -21.52 20.19 7.94
C ALA A 163 -20.58 21.06 8.81
N LYS A 164 -19.26 20.85 8.69
CA LYS A 164 -18.24 21.57 9.46
C LYS A 164 -17.79 22.82 8.71
N GLU A 165 -17.49 23.86 9.46
CA GLU A 165 -16.93 25.09 8.90
C GLU A 165 -15.49 24.85 8.42
N LEU A 166 -15.22 25.27 7.19
CA LEU A 166 -13.93 25.09 6.52
C LEU A 166 -12.93 26.11 7.05
N ARG A 167 -11.68 25.68 7.24
CA ARG A 167 -10.58 26.56 7.61
C ARG A 167 -9.68 26.78 6.41
N TRP A 168 -9.52 28.04 6.02
CA TRP A 168 -8.55 28.43 5.00
C TRP A 168 -7.13 28.42 5.56
N ILE A 169 -6.17 27.93 4.78
CA ILE A 169 -4.75 27.93 5.14
C ILE A 169 -4.01 28.80 4.13
N PRO A 170 -3.42 29.92 4.56
CA PRO A 170 -2.57 30.74 3.70
C PRO A 170 -1.35 29.96 3.22
N GLU A 171 -0.87 30.24 2.00
CA GLU A 171 0.30 29.56 1.42
C GLU A 171 1.57 29.66 2.29
N ALA A 172 1.73 30.79 2.98
CA ALA A 172 2.83 31.04 3.89
C ALA A 172 2.82 30.09 5.11
N GLU A 173 1.65 29.60 5.53
CA GLU A 173 1.48 28.76 6.73
C GLU A 173 1.51 27.26 6.42
N ILE A 174 1.50 26.86 5.15
CA ILE A 174 1.36 25.44 4.74
C ILE A 174 2.41 24.55 5.43
N LEU A 175 3.67 24.97 5.45
CA LEU A 175 4.75 24.16 6.02
C LEU A 175 4.66 24.07 7.54
N ASP A 176 4.32 25.16 8.22
CA ASP A 176 4.16 25.18 9.67
C ASP A 176 2.98 24.29 10.10
N GLN A 177 1.87 24.37 9.37
CA GLN A 177 0.71 23.51 9.59
C GLN A 177 1.01 22.03 9.34
N TRP A 178 1.88 21.73 8.36
CA TRP A 178 2.31 20.36 8.09
C TRP A 178 3.24 19.84 9.18
N GLN A 179 4.19 20.65 9.62
CA GLN A 179 5.09 20.36 10.73
C GLN A 179 4.31 20.04 11.99
N GLU A 180 3.33 20.88 12.33
CA GLU A 180 2.49 20.69 13.51
C GLU A 180 1.67 19.40 13.42
N THR A 181 1.07 19.11 12.27
CA THR A 181 0.33 17.85 12.08
C THR A 181 1.24 16.64 12.20
N HIS A 182 2.46 16.68 11.63
CA HIS A 182 3.45 15.62 11.78
C HIS A 182 3.84 15.39 13.24
N ARG A 183 4.13 16.47 13.97
CA ARG A 183 4.51 16.43 15.39
C ARG A 183 3.39 15.82 16.23
N ARG A 184 2.16 16.36 16.13
CA ARG A 184 0.98 15.84 16.85
C ARG A 184 0.71 14.38 16.55
N TRP A 185 0.88 13.98 15.29
CA TRP A 185 0.72 12.59 14.88
C TRP A 185 1.77 11.69 15.54
N CYS A 186 3.05 12.06 15.49
CA CYS A 186 4.14 11.32 16.15
C CYS A 186 3.93 11.20 17.66
N GLU A 187 3.58 12.28 18.35
CA GLU A 187 3.31 12.30 19.79
C GLU A 187 2.11 11.41 20.16
N HIS A 188 1.09 11.34 19.31
CA HIS A 188 -0.01 10.40 19.51
C HIS A 188 0.42 8.95 19.29
N GLN A 189 1.23 8.66 18.28
CA GLN A 189 1.76 7.32 18.08
C GLN A 189 2.63 6.87 19.26
N GLU A 190 3.41 7.77 19.86
CA GLU A 190 4.16 7.46 21.07
C GLU A 190 3.25 7.15 22.26
N ARG A 191 2.23 8.00 22.52
CA ARG A 191 1.22 7.74 23.57
C ARG A 191 0.49 6.41 23.41
N GLU A 192 0.19 6.03 22.17
CA GLU A 192 -0.44 4.76 21.81
C GLU A 192 0.52 3.54 21.83
N GLY A 193 1.76 3.75 22.28
CA GLY A 193 2.80 2.73 22.36
C GLY A 193 3.23 2.20 20.99
N ARG A 194 3.03 2.97 19.92
CA ARG A 194 3.42 2.61 18.53
C ARG A 194 4.84 3.02 18.22
N PHE A 195 5.23 4.17 18.74
CA PHE A 195 6.57 4.71 18.67
C PHE A 195 7.20 4.78 20.05
N ARG A 196 8.53 4.85 20.07
CA ARG A 196 9.32 5.27 21.21
C ARG A 196 10.29 6.32 20.74
N PHE A 197 10.30 7.50 21.34
CA PHE A 197 11.30 8.51 21.01
C PHE A 197 12.69 8.06 21.46
N ASP A 198 13.67 8.23 20.58
CA ASP A 198 15.08 8.01 20.85
C ASP A 198 15.82 9.34 20.78
N ALA A 199 16.11 9.90 21.97
CA ALA A 199 16.75 11.20 22.09
C ALA A 199 18.16 11.25 21.47
N ALA A 200 18.88 10.12 21.45
CA ALA A 200 20.22 10.06 20.89
C ALA A 200 20.24 10.26 19.37
N SER A 201 19.24 9.73 18.66
CA SER A 201 19.11 9.90 17.21
C SER A 201 18.17 11.03 16.80
N GLY A 202 17.37 11.58 17.72
CA GLY A 202 16.34 12.57 17.44
C GLY A 202 15.14 12.01 16.65
N ARG A 203 14.94 10.69 16.69
CA ARG A 203 13.95 9.98 15.86
C ARG A 203 13.07 9.07 16.70
N TYR A 204 11.92 8.74 16.16
CA TYR A 204 11.07 7.70 16.70
C TYR A 204 11.54 6.33 16.22
N LEU A 205 11.44 5.33 17.08
CA LEU A 205 11.65 3.92 16.79
C LEU A 205 10.31 3.18 16.82
N MET A 206 10.15 2.22 15.92
CA MET A 206 8.95 1.36 15.90
C MET A 206 8.99 0.42 17.10
N THR A 207 7.90 0.35 17.87
CA THR A 207 7.79 -0.62 18.96
C THR A 207 7.49 -2.03 18.45
N GLN A 208 7.70 -3.04 19.30
CA GLN A 208 7.29 -4.41 19.01
C GLN A 208 5.78 -4.51 18.73
N SER A 209 4.96 -3.71 19.41
CA SER A 209 3.51 -3.66 19.18
C SER A 209 3.17 -3.24 17.73
N THR A 210 3.85 -2.23 17.22
CA THR A 210 3.71 -1.81 15.81
C THR A 210 4.17 -2.89 14.84
N GLY A 211 5.30 -3.56 15.14
CA GLY A 211 5.79 -4.65 14.33
C GLY A 211 4.85 -5.85 14.27
N LEU A 212 4.32 -6.28 15.43
CA LEU A 212 3.33 -7.36 15.53
C LEU A 212 2.04 -7.00 14.79
N ARG A 213 1.54 -5.77 14.91
CA ARG A 213 0.38 -5.31 14.11
C ARG A 213 0.67 -5.28 12.62
N GLY A 214 1.88 -4.88 12.23
CA GLY A 214 2.33 -4.93 10.83
C GLY A 214 2.30 -6.35 10.29
N ILE A 215 2.83 -7.32 11.04
CA ILE A 215 2.80 -8.74 10.68
C ILE A 215 1.35 -9.25 10.64
N ALA A 216 0.56 -8.98 11.67
CA ALA A 216 -0.84 -9.38 11.74
C ALA A 216 -1.66 -8.82 10.56
N ASN A 217 -1.45 -7.55 10.21
CA ASN A 217 -2.09 -6.93 9.04
C ASN A 217 -1.61 -7.56 7.73
N PHE A 218 -0.33 -7.91 7.62
CA PHE A 218 0.20 -8.56 6.42
C PHE A 218 -0.36 -9.97 6.22
N VAL A 219 -0.45 -10.75 7.30
CA VAL A 219 -0.95 -12.13 7.27
C VAL A 219 -2.47 -12.17 7.19
N ASN A 220 -3.18 -11.19 7.75
CA ASN A 220 -4.63 -11.12 7.68
C ASN A 220 -5.08 -10.71 6.26
N PRO A 221 -5.71 -11.63 5.50
CA PRO A 221 -6.14 -11.37 4.13
C PRO A 221 -7.23 -10.29 4.04
N PHE A 222 -7.95 -10.03 5.14
CA PHE A 222 -9.07 -9.11 5.24
C PHE A 222 -8.75 -7.74 5.87
N SER A 223 -7.50 -7.49 6.30
CA SER A 223 -7.14 -6.23 7.01
C SER A 223 -7.01 -4.98 6.12
N GLY A 224 -7.59 -4.99 4.92
CA GLY A 224 -7.43 -3.94 3.90
C GLY A 224 -8.61 -3.90 2.94
N PRO A 225 -8.74 -2.84 2.11
CA PRO A 225 -9.85 -2.71 1.18
C PRO A 225 -9.83 -3.84 0.14
N ILE A 226 -10.90 -4.64 0.11
CA ILE A 226 -11.08 -5.75 -0.82
C ILE A 226 -11.88 -5.27 -2.01
N PHE A 227 -11.31 -5.38 -3.21
CA PHE A 227 -12.06 -5.20 -4.44
C PHE A 227 -12.77 -6.51 -4.79
N TRP A 228 -14.01 -6.66 -4.31
CA TRP A 228 -14.79 -7.89 -4.41
C TRP A 228 -14.83 -8.53 -5.81
N PRO A 229 -14.98 -7.79 -6.92
CA PRO A 229 -14.94 -8.41 -8.25
C PRO A 229 -13.61 -9.11 -8.55
N ARG A 230 -12.48 -8.53 -8.13
CA ARG A 230 -11.15 -9.17 -8.26
C ARG A 230 -11.01 -10.35 -7.32
N ALA A 231 -11.55 -10.26 -6.11
CA ALA A 231 -11.52 -11.37 -5.15
C ALA A 231 -12.34 -12.57 -5.63
N LEU A 232 -13.53 -12.34 -6.18
CA LEU A 232 -14.37 -13.37 -6.78
C LEU A 232 -13.69 -14.02 -7.99
N LEU A 233 -13.12 -13.21 -8.89
CA LEU A 233 -12.36 -13.73 -10.02
C LEU A 233 -11.16 -14.58 -9.57
N ALA A 234 -10.42 -14.11 -8.55
CA ALA A 234 -9.30 -14.84 -7.99
C ALA A 234 -9.72 -16.17 -7.34
N ALA A 235 -10.88 -16.20 -6.67
CA ALA A 235 -11.43 -17.44 -6.10
C ALA A 235 -11.89 -18.41 -7.20
N LEU A 236 -12.55 -17.92 -8.25
CA LEU A 236 -12.99 -18.73 -9.38
C LEU A 236 -11.78 -19.36 -10.10
N VAL A 237 -10.79 -18.53 -10.46
CA VAL A 237 -9.61 -18.97 -11.22
C VAL A 237 -8.63 -19.74 -10.34
N GLY A 238 -8.46 -19.31 -9.08
CA GLY A 238 -7.43 -19.84 -8.19
C GLY A 238 -7.88 -20.96 -7.26
N ALA A 239 -9.19 -21.22 -7.12
CA ALA A 239 -9.69 -22.32 -6.29
C ALA A 239 -10.68 -23.22 -7.04
N VAL A 240 -11.70 -22.66 -7.70
CA VAL A 240 -12.76 -23.45 -8.36
C VAL A 240 -12.24 -24.21 -9.57
N LEU A 241 -11.65 -23.52 -10.56
CA LEU A 241 -11.12 -24.17 -11.77
C LEU A 241 -10.02 -25.21 -11.46
N PRO A 242 -9.04 -24.95 -10.57
CA PRO A 242 -8.05 -25.94 -10.16
C PRO A 242 -8.67 -27.16 -9.49
N THR A 243 -9.68 -26.96 -8.64
CA THR A 243 -10.39 -28.07 -7.99
C THR A 243 -11.11 -28.95 -9.02
N ILE A 244 -11.84 -28.34 -9.97
CA ILE A 244 -12.50 -29.08 -11.06
C ILE A 244 -11.46 -29.85 -11.90
N GLY A 245 -10.36 -29.20 -12.28
CA GLY A 245 -9.29 -29.84 -13.04
C GLY A 245 -8.65 -31.01 -12.30
N LEU A 246 -8.37 -30.87 -11.00
CA LEU A 246 -7.81 -31.94 -10.20
C LEU A 246 -8.80 -33.09 -9.98
N LEU A 247 -10.09 -32.81 -9.78
CA LEU A 247 -11.14 -33.83 -9.70
C LEU A 247 -11.27 -34.59 -11.03
N ALA A 248 -11.18 -33.90 -12.17
CA ALA A 248 -11.16 -34.55 -13.48
C ALA A 248 -9.94 -35.46 -13.64
N LEU A 249 -8.75 -35.01 -13.24
CA LEU A 249 -7.53 -35.82 -13.26
C LEU A 249 -7.56 -37.03 -12.31
N ALA A 250 -8.43 -37.03 -11.31
CA ALA A 250 -8.61 -38.13 -10.36
C ALA A 250 -9.63 -39.19 -10.84
N LYS A 251 -10.40 -38.91 -11.91
CA LYS A 251 -11.40 -39.86 -12.42
C LYS A 251 -10.73 -40.96 -13.26
N PRO A 252 -10.94 -42.25 -12.94
CA PRO A 252 -10.31 -43.36 -13.64
C PRO A 252 -10.86 -43.60 -15.06
N ASN A 253 -12.04 -43.07 -15.38
CA ASN A 253 -12.76 -43.37 -16.62
C ASN A 253 -12.57 -42.30 -17.73
N LEU A 254 -11.72 -41.30 -17.50
CA LEU A 254 -11.41 -40.29 -18.52
C LEU A 254 -10.17 -40.70 -19.30
N PRO A 255 -10.11 -40.41 -20.62
CA PRO A 255 -8.90 -40.62 -21.39
C PRO A 255 -7.72 -39.88 -20.73
N PRO A 256 -6.52 -40.47 -20.72
CA PRO A 256 -5.37 -39.87 -20.07
C PRO A 256 -5.13 -38.48 -20.68
N PRO A 257 -4.82 -37.46 -19.85
CA PRO A 257 -4.55 -36.13 -20.36
C PRO A 257 -3.35 -36.16 -21.31
N PRO A 258 -3.30 -35.27 -22.31
CA PRO A 258 -2.18 -35.17 -23.26
C PRO A 258 -0.86 -34.73 -22.60
N ILE A 259 -0.90 -34.39 -21.32
CA ILE A 259 0.24 -33.94 -20.51
C ILE A 259 0.33 -34.86 -19.28
N PRO A 260 1.55 -35.28 -18.86
CA PRO A 260 1.73 -36.06 -17.63
C PRO A 260 1.00 -35.46 -16.43
N ILE A 261 0.28 -36.30 -15.67
CA ILE A 261 -0.52 -35.90 -14.50
C ILE A 261 0.27 -35.02 -13.50
N PRO A 262 1.56 -35.31 -13.18
CA PRO A 262 2.35 -34.43 -12.31
C PRO A 262 2.49 -33.01 -12.87
N LEU A 263 2.74 -32.86 -14.17
CA LEU A 263 2.87 -31.56 -14.83
C LEU A 263 1.53 -30.81 -14.87
N ALA A 264 0.43 -31.53 -15.13
CA ALA A 264 -0.91 -30.94 -15.08
C ALA A 264 -1.24 -30.38 -13.68
N ARG A 265 -0.86 -31.10 -12.61
CA ARG A 265 -1.01 -30.64 -11.22
C ARG A 265 -0.18 -29.38 -10.94
N ILE A 266 1.07 -29.35 -11.41
CA ILE A 266 1.95 -28.17 -11.28
C ILE A 266 1.32 -26.96 -11.97
N GLY A 267 0.76 -27.14 -13.17
CA GLY A 267 0.04 -26.09 -13.90
C GLY A 267 -1.16 -25.54 -13.11
N LEU A 268 -1.98 -26.42 -12.52
CA LEU A 268 -3.15 -26.00 -11.73
C LEU A 268 -2.74 -25.22 -10.46
N PHE A 269 -1.68 -25.63 -9.77
CA PHE A 269 -1.12 -24.87 -8.64
C PHE A 269 -0.47 -23.54 -9.08
N ALA A 270 0.14 -23.49 -10.26
CA ALA A 270 0.62 -22.24 -10.83
C ALA A 270 -0.53 -21.25 -11.08
N ILE A 271 -1.69 -21.74 -11.54
CA ILE A 271 -2.89 -20.91 -11.71
C ILE A 271 -3.36 -20.33 -10.37
N CYS A 272 -3.37 -21.13 -9.29
CA CYS A 272 -3.67 -20.64 -7.93
C CYS A 272 -2.75 -19.47 -7.53
N GLY A 273 -1.44 -19.66 -7.70
CA GLY A 273 -0.43 -18.65 -7.40
C GLY A 273 -0.60 -17.40 -8.26
N GLY A 274 -0.74 -17.56 -9.57
CA GLY A 274 -0.92 -16.47 -10.52
C GLY A 274 -2.16 -15.64 -10.21
N ALA A 275 -3.30 -16.28 -9.95
CA ALA A 275 -4.54 -15.62 -9.56
C ALA A 275 -4.35 -14.78 -8.27
N ALA A 276 -3.71 -15.35 -7.24
CA ALA A 276 -3.40 -14.63 -6.01
C ALA A 276 -2.47 -13.43 -6.24
N GLY A 277 -1.40 -13.62 -7.00
CA GLY A 277 -0.40 -12.59 -7.31
C GLY A 277 -0.99 -11.41 -8.06
N LEU A 278 -1.83 -11.67 -9.07
CA LEU A 278 -2.44 -10.67 -9.93
C LEU A 278 -3.66 -9.99 -9.30
N ALA A 279 -4.36 -10.63 -8.38
CA ALA A 279 -5.50 -10.01 -7.70
C ALA A 279 -5.05 -9.21 -6.46
N PHE A 280 -4.03 -9.71 -5.74
CA PHE A 280 -3.65 -9.21 -4.42
C PHE A 280 -2.14 -8.90 -4.31
N PRO A 281 -1.60 -7.96 -5.10
CA PRO A 281 -0.16 -7.80 -5.25
C PRO A 281 0.58 -7.45 -3.96
N GLN A 282 -0.07 -6.79 -3.00
CA GLN A 282 0.54 -6.41 -1.72
C GLN A 282 0.47 -7.52 -0.65
N ARG A 283 -0.45 -8.48 -0.81
CA ARG A 283 -0.74 -9.54 0.18
C ARG A 283 -0.84 -10.91 -0.47
N HIS A 284 -0.15 -11.07 -1.59
CA HIS A 284 -0.27 -12.23 -2.46
C HIS A 284 0.09 -13.51 -1.73
N TYR A 285 1.03 -13.46 -0.77
CA TYR A 285 1.40 -14.63 0.03
C TYR A 285 0.22 -15.22 0.83
N ALA A 286 -0.54 -14.39 1.56
CA ALA A 286 -1.68 -14.87 2.36
C ALA A 286 -2.80 -15.42 1.47
N TRP A 287 -3.11 -14.70 0.38
CA TRP A 287 -4.12 -15.13 -0.58
C TRP A 287 -3.69 -16.35 -1.40
N ALA A 288 -2.41 -16.49 -1.72
CA ALA A 288 -1.85 -17.66 -2.39
C ALA A 288 -1.99 -18.90 -1.52
N LEU A 289 -1.62 -18.80 -0.23
CA LEU A 289 -1.83 -19.86 0.75
C LEU A 289 -3.31 -20.27 0.83
N LEU A 290 -4.22 -19.30 0.98
CA LEU A 290 -5.66 -19.60 1.05
C LEU A 290 -6.20 -20.26 -0.22
N LEU A 291 -5.84 -19.75 -1.40
CA LEU A 291 -6.31 -20.30 -2.67
C LEU A 291 -5.69 -21.67 -2.98
N ALA A 292 -4.45 -21.92 -2.53
CA ALA A 292 -3.82 -23.24 -2.65
C ALA A 292 -4.37 -24.27 -1.67
N LEU A 293 -4.85 -23.83 -0.49
CA LEU A 293 -5.41 -24.72 0.53
C LEU A 293 -6.68 -25.41 0.04
N VAL A 294 -7.59 -24.71 -0.64
CA VAL A 294 -8.87 -25.26 -1.11
C VAL A 294 -8.70 -26.56 -1.95
N PRO A 295 -7.93 -26.58 -3.05
CA PRO A 295 -7.70 -27.81 -3.80
C PRO A 295 -6.87 -28.85 -3.04
N ALA A 296 -5.94 -28.42 -2.17
CA ALA A 296 -5.07 -29.32 -1.41
C ALA A 296 -5.78 -30.03 -0.24
N THR A 297 -6.84 -29.44 0.32
CA THR A 297 -7.66 -30.06 1.37
C THR A 297 -8.71 -31.02 0.80
N LEU A 298 -9.18 -30.77 -0.41
CA LEU A 298 -10.18 -31.61 -1.07
C LEU A 298 -9.58 -32.87 -1.69
N LEU A 299 -8.25 -32.93 -1.87
CA LEU A 299 -7.56 -34.05 -2.49
C LEU A 299 -6.30 -34.43 -1.69
N PRO A 300 -6.18 -35.67 -1.20
CA PRO A 300 -5.01 -36.13 -0.45
C PRO A 300 -3.81 -36.30 -1.39
N LEU A 301 -3.14 -35.19 -1.69
CA LEU A 301 -1.90 -35.17 -2.48
C LEU A 301 -0.71 -35.51 -1.56
N ARG A 302 0.09 -36.50 -1.95
CA ARG A 302 1.25 -37.00 -1.18
C ARG A 302 2.39 -35.97 -0.97
N SER A 303 2.42 -34.83 -1.68
CA SER A 303 3.49 -33.82 -1.58
C SER A 303 2.99 -32.37 -1.51
N GLN A 304 2.22 -32.06 -0.45
CA GLN A 304 1.65 -30.73 -0.21
C GLN A 304 2.72 -29.61 -0.14
N ALA A 305 3.92 -29.92 0.34
CA ALA A 305 5.00 -28.95 0.53
C ALA A 305 5.48 -28.28 -0.77
N PHE A 306 5.76 -29.10 -1.79
CA PHE A 306 6.20 -28.59 -3.09
C PHE A 306 5.11 -27.75 -3.77
N ALA A 307 3.85 -28.18 -3.67
CA ALA A 307 2.71 -27.46 -4.23
C ALA A 307 2.56 -26.07 -3.59
N VAL A 308 2.64 -25.97 -2.26
CA VAL A 308 2.55 -24.69 -1.54
C VAL A 308 3.71 -23.77 -1.91
N ALA A 309 4.95 -24.28 -1.92
CA ALA A 309 6.12 -23.51 -2.32
C ALA A 309 5.98 -22.97 -3.75
N TRP A 310 5.50 -23.80 -4.68
CA TRP A 310 5.30 -23.42 -6.08
C TRP A 310 4.25 -22.32 -6.23
N VAL A 311 3.10 -22.44 -5.55
CA VAL A 311 2.05 -21.40 -5.56
C VAL A 311 2.63 -20.07 -5.06
N LEU A 312 3.41 -20.08 -3.99
CA LEU A 312 4.01 -18.86 -3.43
C LEU A 312 5.02 -18.22 -4.39
N ILE A 313 5.84 -19.01 -5.08
CA ILE A 313 6.78 -18.53 -6.10
C ILE A 313 6.02 -17.87 -7.24
N VAL A 314 4.99 -18.53 -7.79
CA VAL A 314 4.21 -17.99 -8.91
C VAL A 314 3.41 -16.76 -8.49
N ALA A 315 2.85 -16.74 -7.27
CA ALA A 315 2.18 -15.57 -6.72
C ALA A 315 3.12 -14.38 -6.55
N HIS A 316 4.34 -14.62 -6.09
CA HIS A 316 5.36 -13.59 -5.99
C HIS A 316 5.70 -13.00 -7.36
N TRP A 317 5.87 -13.85 -8.37
CA TRP A 317 6.15 -13.41 -9.74
C TRP A 317 4.98 -12.61 -10.34
N GLY A 318 3.74 -13.12 -10.21
CA GLY A 318 2.54 -12.42 -10.66
C GLY A 318 2.34 -11.06 -9.98
N ALA A 319 2.56 -10.99 -8.67
CA ALA A 319 2.51 -9.75 -7.91
C ALA A 319 3.59 -8.75 -8.36
N ARG A 320 4.81 -9.23 -8.60
CA ARG A 320 5.89 -8.39 -9.15
C ARG A 320 5.53 -7.84 -10.52
N TRP A 321 5.00 -8.67 -11.41
CA TRP A 321 4.57 -8.25 -12.74
C TRP A 321 3.45 -7.21 -12.68
N GLN A 322 2.41 -7.44 -11.88
CA GLN A 322 1.32 -6.46 -11.75
C GLN A 322 1.81 -5.15 -11.14
N ASN A 323 2.68 -5.23 -10.11
CA ASN A 323 3.31 -4.04 -9.56
C ASN A 323 4.16 -3.33 -10.61
N ALA A 324 4.89 -4.04 -11.47
CA ALA A 324 5.65 -3.47 -12.58
C ALA A 324 4.76 -2.87 -13.69
N ARG A 325 3.52 -3.35 -13.86
CA ARG A 325 2.57 -2.78 -14.82
C ARG A 325 1.89 -1.51 -14.28
N ARG A 326 1.53 -1.48 -13.00
CA ARG A 326 1.08 -0.25 -12.31
C ARG A 326 2.16 0.83 -12.22
N ARG A 327 3.39 0.46 -12.56
CA ARG A 327 4.57 1.30 -12.60
C ARG A 327 4.81 1.95 -13.98
N LEU A 328 4.06 1.55 -15.01
CA LEU A 328 4.15 2.05 -16.40
C LEU A 328 2.91 2.84 -16.86
N LEU A 329 1.88 2.93 -16.02
CA LEU A 329 0.65 3.68 -16.23
C LEU A 329 0.62 4.85 -15.26
#